data_AF-A0A3P8M1W9-F1
#
_entry.id   AF-A0A3P8M1W9-F1
#
_cell.length_a   1.000
_cell.length_b   1.000
_cell.length_c   1.000
_cell.angle_alpha   90.00
_cell.angle_beta   90.00
_cell.angle_gamma   90.00
#
_symmetry.space_group_name_H-M   'P 1'
#
loop_
_entity.id
_entity.type
_entity.pdbx_description
1 polymer ?
#
loop_
_entity_poly.entity_id
_entity_poly.type
_entity_poly.pdbx_seq_one_letter_code
_entity_poly.pdbx_strand_id
1 'polypeptide(L)'
;MRTRMKKTWRIAAIPGDGIGKEVLPEGIRVLQAAAERWDLALSFEQIDWASCDYYARHGKMMPDDWHARLKAFDAIYFGAVGWPDTVPDHVSLWGSLLKFRREFDQYVNLRPVRLFAGVPCPLAGEKGR
;
A
#
# COMPACT_ATOMS: atom_id res chain seq x y z
N MET A 1 -20.02 -29.96 -17.78
CA MET A 1 -18.67 -29.45 -17.46
C MET A 1 -18.83 -28.07 -16.83
N ARG A 2 -18.66 -27.90 -15.52
CA ARG A 2 -18.80 -26.59 -14.86
C ARG A 2 -17.42 -25.92 -14.85
N THR A 3 -17.22 -24.93 -15.72
CA THR A 3 -16.05 -24.05 -15.68
C THR A 3 -16.11 -23.28 -14.36
N ARG A 4 -15.23 -23.59 -13.40
CA ARG A 4 -15.14 -22.83 -12.15
C ARG A 4 -14.64 -21.43 -12.51
N MET A 5 -15.50 -20.42 -12.37
CA MET A 5 -15.07 -19.04 -12.58
C MET A 5 -13.94 -18.73 -11.59
N LYS A 6 -12.85 -18.19 -12.12
CA LYS A 6 -11.68 -17.82 -11.37
C LYS A 6 -12.00 -16.57 -10.54
N LYS A 7 -11.77 -16.63 -9.23
CA LYS A 7 -11.97 -15.47 -8.35
C LYS A 7 -11.01 -14.37 -8.78
N THR A 8 -11.54 -13.19 -9.08
CA THR A 8 -10.73 -11.96 -9.23
C THR A 8 -10.49 -11.36 -7.85
N TRP A 9 -9.22 -11.13 -7.52
CA TRP A 9 -8.83 -10.43 -6.30
C TRP A 9 -8.79 -8.93 -6.57
N ARG A 10 -9.62 -8.17 -5.84
CA ARG A 10 -9.71 -6.72 -5.94
C ARG A 10 -8.74 -6.08 -4.95
N ILE A 11 -7.85 -5.23 -5.43
CA ILE A 11 -6.79 -4.60 -4.65
C ILE A 11 -6.97 -3.09 -4.71
N ALA A 12 -7.11 -2.45 -3.54
CA ALA A 12 -7.10 -1.00 -3.42
C ALA A 12 -5.66 -0.50 -3.46
N ALA A 13 -5.28 0.23 -4.51
CA ALA A 13 -3.95 0.77 -4.74
C ALA A 13 -3.90 2.22 -4.25
N ILE A 14 -3.23 2.46 -3.11
CA ILE A 14 -3.19 3.76 -2.44
C ILE A 14 -1.75 4.30 -2.47
N PRO A 15 -1.38 5.20 -3.41
CA PRO A 15 -0.01 5.70 -3.51
C PRO A 15 0.38 6.59 -2.33
N GLY A 16 -0.56 7.41 -1.87
CA GLY A 16 -0.33 8.41 -0.81
C GLY A 16 0.60 9.55 -1.28
N ASP A 17 1.68 9.80 -0.54
CA ASP A 17 2.56 10.97 -0.68
C ASP A 17 3.98 10.60 -1.16
N GLY A 18 4.69 11.60 -1.69
CA GLY A 18 6.09 11.51 -2.08
C GLY A 18 6.41 10.31 -2.97
N ILE A 19 7.46 9.56 -2.60
CA ILE A 19 7.92 8.38 -3.34
C ILE A 19 6.86 7.29 -3.45
N GLY A 20 5.80 7.31 -2.63
CA GLY A 20 4.68 6.38 -2.77
C GLY A 20 4.04 6.45 -4.17
N LYS A 21 4.03 7.63 -4.78
CA LYS A 21 3.55 7.85 -6.18
C LYS A 21 4.52 7.29 -7.23
N GLU A 22 5.80 7.16 -6.90
CA GLU A 22 6.84 6.65 -7.81
C GLU A 22 6.96 5.12 -7.72
N VAL A 23 6.92 4.55 -6.50
CA VAL A 23 7.19 3.12 -6.29
C VAL A 23 5.96 2.22 -6.44
N LEU A 24 4.76 2.74 -6.17
CA LEU A 24 3.53 1.94 -6.28
C LEU A 24 3.27 1.46 -7.73
N PRO A 25 3.43 2.30 -8.78
CA PRO A 25 3.30 1.85 -10.16
C PRO A 25 4.26 0.71 -10.52
N GLU A 26 5.51 0.77 -10.07
CA GLU A 26 6.49 -0.30 -10.33
C GLU A 26 6.14 -1.59 -9.58
N GLY A 27 5.62 -1.49 -8.35
CA GLY A 27 5.06 -2.64 -7.64
C GLY A 27 3.91 -3.30 -8.39
N ILE A 28 2.96 -2.50 -8.90
CA ILE A 28 1.84 -2.98 -9.72
C ILE A 28 2.34 -3.62 -11.03
N ARG A 29 3.34 -3.02 -11.69
CA ARG A 29 3.95 -3.57 -12.91
C ARG A 29 4.50 -4.98 -12.69
N VAL A 30 5.21 -5.21 -11.58
CA VAL A 30 5.73 -6.54 -11.22
C VAL A 30 4.58 -7.51 -10.90
N LEU A 31 3.55 -7.06 -10.17
CA LEU A 31 2.37 -7.88 -9.85
C LEU A 31 1.59 -8.28 -11.11
N GLN A 32 1.47 -7.39 -12.10
CA GLN A 32 0.84 -7.68 -13.39
C GLN A 32 1.64 -8.71 -14.18
N ALA A 33 2.96 -8.57 -14.26
CA ALA A 33 3.83 -9.55 -14.91
C ALA A 33 3.74 -10.95 -14.23
N ALA A 34 3.66 -10.98 -12.90
CA ALA A 34 3.43 -12.21 -12.16
C ALA A 34 2.01 -12.77 -12.42
N ALA A 35 0.98 -11.93 -12.47
CA ALA A 35 -0.38 -12.35 -12.72
C ALA A 35 -0.56 -12.97 -14.11
N GLU A 36 0.07 -12.39 -15.13
CA GLU A 36 0.11 -12.96 -16.48
C GLU A 36 0.82 -14.31 -16.49
N ARG A 37 2.02 -14.39 -15.90
CA ARG A 37 2.83 -15.60 -15.88
C ARG A 37 2.16 -16.79 -15.19
N TRP A 38 1.44 -16.53 -14.11
CA TRP A 38 0.87 -17.57 -13.24
C TRP A 38 -0.63 -17.73 -13.38
N ASP A 39 -1.23 -17.10 -14.39
CA ASP A 39 -2.67 -17.01 -14.58
C ASP A 39 -3.35 -16.65 -13.24
N LEU A 40 -3.10 -15.44 -12.72
CA LEU A 40 -3.82 -14.87 -11.57
C LEU A 40 -4.77 -13.77 -12.05
N ALA A 41 -5.97 -13.70 -11.46
CA ALA A 41 -6.92 -12.64 -11.77
C ALA A 41 -6.80 -11.54 -10.70
N LEU A 42 -6.06 -10.48 -11.02
CA LEU A 42 -5.88 -9.31 -10.15
C LEU A 42 -6.53 -8.08 -10.78
N SER A 43 -7.25 -7.30 -9.98
CA SER A 43 -7.82 -6.00 -10.37
C SER A 43 -7.34 -4.95 -9.38
N PHE A 44 -6.80 -3.84 -9.90
CA PHE A 44 -6.32 -2.72 -9.09
C PHE A 44 -7.24 -1.52 -9.31
N GLU A 45 -7.70 -0.91 -8.21
CA GLU A 45 -8.42 0.35 -8.23
C GLU A 45 -7.57 1.40 -7.50
N GLN A 46 -7.24 2.49 -8.19
CA GLN A 46 -6.46 3.56 -7.59
C GLN A 46 -7.34 4.39 -6.65
N ILE A 47 -6.80 4.68 -5.46
CA ILE A 47 -7.44 5.46 -4.42
C ILE A 47 -6.61 6.72 -4.16
N ASP A 48 -7.21 7.89 -4.39
CA ASP A 48 -6.48 9.17 -4.38
C ASP A 48 -6.50 9.91 -3.03
N TRP A 49 -7.14 9.33 -2.01
CA TRP A 49 -7.12 9.82 -0.63
C TRP A 49 -6.08 9.08 0.23
N ALA A 50 -6.02 9.37 1.53
CA ALA A 50 -4.92 9.02 2.42
C ALA A 50 -3.58 9.67 1.99
N SER A 51 -3.67 10.92 1.56
CA SER A 51 -2.56 11.76 1.10
C SER A 51 -2.72 13.19 1.64
N CYS A 52 -1.62 13.93 1.73
CA CYS A 52 -1.61 15.33 2.12
C CYS A 52 -2.28 16.21 1.05
N ASP A 53 -2.25 15.82 -0.23
CA ASP A 53 -2.99 16.49 -1.31
C ASP A 53 -4.52 16.39 -1.13
N TYR A 54 -5.01 15.26 -0.63
CA TYR A 54 -6.42 15.10 -0.29
C TYR A 54 -6.77 15.94 0.95
N TYR A 55 -5.89 15.95 1.96
CA TYR A 55 -6.05 16.80 3.13
C TYR A 55 -6.15 18.29 2.79
N ALA A 56 -5.27 18.80 1.93
CA ALA A 56 -5.29 20.21 1.51
C ALA A 56 -6.61 20.61 0.84
N ARG A 57 -7.25 19.70 0.10
CA ARG A 57 -8.52 19.93 -0.60
C ARG A 57 -9.76 19.75 0.28
N HIS A 58 -9.68 18.90 1.30
CA HIS A 58 -10.87 18.43 2.03
C HIS A 58 -10.81 18.64 3.55
N GLY A 59 -9.69 19.08 4.10
CA GLY A 59 -9.46 19.26 5.54
C GLY A 59 -9.38 17.95 6.34
N LYS A 60 -9.33 16.80 5.65
CA LYS A 60 -9.25 15.47 6.25
C LYS A 60 -8.47 14.54 5.33
N MET A 61 -7.79 13.54 5.90
CA MET A 61 -6.94 12.62 5.15
C MET A 61 -7.73 11.67 4.24
N MET A 62 -8.99 11.36 4.60
CA MET A 62 -9.82 10.35 3.93
C MET A 62 -11.31 10.76 4.01
N PRO A 63 -12.17 10.31 3.08
CA PRO A 63 -13.61 10.54 3.18
C PRO A 63 -14.20 9.77 4.37
N ASP A 64 -15.41 10.13 4.83
CA ASP A 64 -15.99 9.53 6.04
C ASP A 64 -16.41 8.07 5.85
N ASP A 65 -16.68 7.68 4.60
CA ASP A 65 -17.07 6.33 4.19
C ASP A 65 -15.87 5.42 3.81
N TRP A 66 -14.64 5.87 4.07
CA TRP A 66 -13.41 5.20 3.64
C TRP A 66 -13.36 3.71 4.02
N HIS A 67 -13.82 3.36 5.24
CA HIS A 67 -13.75 2.00 5.75
C HIS A 67 -14.70 1.07 4.99
N ALA A 68 -15.93 1.51 4.73
CA ALA A 68 -16.89 0.77 3.93
C ALA A 68 -16.40 0.56 2.50
N ARG A 69 -15.79 1.60 1.90
CA ARG A 69 -15.18 1.52 0.57
C ARG A 69 -14.05 0.48 0.51
N LEU A 70 -13.11 0.52 1.46
CA LEU A 70 -11.97 -0.40 1.47
C LEU A 70 -12.36 -1.84 1.85
N LYS A 71 -13.42 -2.04 2.63
CA LYS A 71 -13.94 -3.37 2.98
C LYS A 71 -14.45 -4.17 1.76
N ALA A 72 -14.73 -3.49 0.65
CA ALA A 72 -15.12 -4.13 -0.61
C ALA A 72 -13.95 -4.72 -1.41
N PHE A 73 -12.70 -4.51 -0.96
CA PHE A 73 -11.48 -5.03 -1.56
C PHE A 73 -10.95 -6.24 -0.77
N ASP A 74 -10.23 -7.10 -1.46
CA ASP A 74 -9.56 -8.25 -0.83
C ASP A 74 -8.24 -7.84 -0.16
N ALA A 75 -7.58 -6.76 -0.63
CA ALA A 75 -6.34 -6.25 -0.05
C ALA A 75 -6.14 -4.75 -0.30
N ILE A 76 -5.31 -4.13 0.54
CA ILE A 76 -4.82 -2.76 0.36
C ILE A 76 -3.33 -2.84 0.00
N TYR A 77 -2.96 -2.26 -1.14
CA TYR A 77 -1.57 -2.09 -1.56
C TYR A 77 -1.21 -0.60 -1.40
N PHE A 78 -0.44 -0.31 -0.35
CA PHE A 78 -0.21 1.05 0.14
C PHE A 78 1.23 1.48 -0.09
N GLY A 79 1.43 2.70 -0.60
CA GLY A 79 2.72 3.35 -0.77
C GLY A 79 3.22 3.96 0.55
N ALA A 80 3.21 5.29 0.64
CA ALA A 80 3.66 6.03 1.81
C ALA A 80 2.72 7.20 2.11
N VAL A 81 2.71 7.69 3.34
CA VAL A 81 1.96 8.91 3.72
C VAL A 81 2.84 9.78 4.60
N GLY A 82 2.77 11.09 4.38
CA GLY A 82 3.55 12.08 5.12
C GLY A 82 4.15 13.13 4.20
N TRP A 83 3.93 14.40 4.54
CA TRP A 83 4.56 15.56 3.92
C TRP A 83 4.65 16.69 4.97
N PRO A 84 5.68 16.64 5.85
CA PRO A 84 5.72 17.50 7.04
C PRO A 84 5.74 19.00 6.72
N ASP A 85 6.20 19.38 5.53
CA ASP A 85 6.18 20.76 5.06
C ASP A 85 4.76 21.34 4.90
N THR A 86 3.74 20.49 4.69
CA THR A 86 2.35 20.92 4.46
C THR A 86 1.36 20.38 5.48
N VAL A 87 1.57 19.17 6.01
CA VAL A 87 0.69 18.54 6.99
C VAL A 87 1.56 17.89 8.09
N PRO A 88 1.36 18.23 9.38
CA PRO A 88 2.13 17.62 10.46
C PRO A 88 2.03 16.09 10.45
N ASP A 89 3.15 15.40 10.68
CA ASP A 89 3.20 13.93 10.59
C ASP A 89 2.17 13.22 11.47
N HIS A 90 1.90 13.76 12.65
CA HIS A 90 0.88 13.18 13.53
C HIS A 90 -0.53 13.33 12.96
N VAL A 91 -0.82 14.38 12.19
CA VAL A 91 -2.12 14.55 11.52
C VAL A 91 -2.23 13.56 10.35
N SER A 92 -1.21 13.50 9.50
CA SER A 92 -1.23 12.65 8.31
C SER A 92 -1.29 11.17 8.67
N LEU A 93 -0.48 10.72 9.63
CA LEU A 93 -0.37 9.31 10.03
C LEU A 93 -1.59 8.82 10.84
N TRP A 94 -2.07 9.61 11.81
CA TRP A 94 -3.25 9.25 12.61
C TRP A 94 -4.56 9.41 11.83
N GLY A 95 -4.59 10.32 10.86
CA GLY A 95 -5.73 10.50 9.97
C GLY A 95 -5.87 9.42 8.90
N SER A 96 -4.85 8.57 8.68
CA SER A 96 -4.82 7.57 7.61
C SER A 96 -4.31 6.18 8.06
N LEU A 97 -3.01 5.89 7.96
CA LEU A 97 -2.43 4.54 8.13
C LEU A 97 -2.77 3.89 9.48
N LEU A 98 -2.84 4.67 10.57
CA LEU A 98 -3.22 4.12 11.87
C LEU A 98 -4.69 3.72 11.95
N LYS A 99 -5.59 4.41 11.21
CA LYS A 99 -6.98 3.98 11.08
C LYS A 99 -7.09 2.67 10.33
N PHE A 100 -6.37 2.51 9.21
CA PHE A 100 -6.33 1.23 8.48
C PHE A 100 -5.94 0.09 9.42
N ARG A 101 -4.87 0.26 10.18
CA ARG A 101 -4.36 -0.79 11.07
C ARG A 101 -5.33 -1.12 12.19
N ARG A 102 -5.90 -0.12 12.86
CA ARG A 102 -6.75 -0.34 14.03
C ARG A 102 -8.15 -0.82 13.66
N GLU A 103 -8.76 -0.22 12.64
CA GLU A 103 -10.17 -0.49 12.31
C GLU A 103 -10.33 -1.76 11.46
N PHE A 104 -9.31 -2.17 10.70
CA PHE A 104 -9.26 -3.52 10.10
C PHE A 104 -8.63 -4.57 11.01
N ASP A 105 -8.31 -4.23 12.27
CA ASP A 105 -7.65 -5.11 13.23
C ASP A 105 -6.41 -5.82 12.67
N GLN A 106 -5.55 -5.06 11.98
CA GLN A 106 -4.27 -5.53 11.45
C GLN A 106 -3.21 -5.56 12.56
N TYR A 107 -3.46 -6.35 13.60
CA TYR A 107 -2.63 -6.42 14.80
C TYR A 107 -1.23 -7.00 14.53
N VAL A 108 -1.06 -7.81 13.48
CA VAL A 108 0.25 -8.33 13.05
C VAL A 108 0.90 -7.41 12.03
N ASN A 109 2.12 -6.95 12.34
CA ASN A 109 2.97 -6.20 11.42
C ASN A 109 4.23 -7.00 11.12
N LEU A 110 4.19 -7.83 10.09
CA LEU A 110 5.30 -8.70 9.69
C LEU A 110 6.36 -7.90 8.90
N ARG A 111 7.60 -7.86 9.40
CA ARG A 111 8.71 -7.06 8.84
C ARG A 111 9.98 -7.90 8.68
N PRO A 112 10.09 -8.73 7.62
CA PRO A 112 11.27 -9.55 7.41
C PRO A 112 12.51 -8.67 7.15
N VAL A 113 13.64 -9.05 7.72
CA VAL A 113 14.94 -8.40 7.53
C VAL A 113 15.92 -9.42 6.93
N ARG A 114 16.51 -9.09 5.78
CA ARG A 114 17.49 -9.94 5.08
C ARG A 114 18.54 -9.06 4.40
N LEU A 115 19.82 -9.43 4.57
CA LEU A 115 20.92 -8.88 3.78
C LEU A 115 21.08 -9.72 2.51
N PHE A 116 20.77 -9.14 1.35
CA PHE A 116 20.92 -9.82 0.06
C PHE A 116 22.38 -9.88 -0.38
N ALA A 117 22.77 -10.97 -1.04
CA ALA A 117 24.06 -11.07 -1.71
C ALA A 117 24.30 -9.88 -2.67
N GLY A 118 25.48 -9.27 -2.59
CA GLY A 118 25.87 -8.11 -3.41
C GLY A 118 25.50 -6.73 -2.83
N VAL A 119 24.70 -6.67 -1.76
CA VAL A 119 24.38 -5.40 -1.08
C VAL A 119 25.43 -5.09 -0.01
N PRO A 120 26.06 -3.90 -0.01
CA PRO A 120 27.01 -3.53 1.04
C PRO A 120 26.30 -3.36 2.39
N CYS A 121 26.77 -4.08 3.41
CA CYS A 121 26.25 -3.95 4.77
C CYS A 121 26.95 -2.80 5.52
N PRO A 122 26.23 -1.96 6.27
CA PRO A 122 26.86 -0.95 7.13
C PRO A 122 27.62 -1.57 8.32
N LEU A 123 27.34 -2.84 8.67
CA LEU A 123 28.10 -3.58 9.68
C LEU A 123 29.37 -4.15 9.04
N ALA A 124 30.52 -3.86 9.66
CA ALA A 124 31.81 -4.31 9.16
C ALA A 124 31.88 -5.84 9.09
N GLY A 125 32.36 -6.36 7.95
CA GLY A 125 32.62 -7.79 7.76
C GLY A 125 31.41 -8.66 7.42
N GLU A 126 30.19 -8.12 7.49
CA GLU A 126 28.97 -8.86 7.18
C GLU A 126 28.74 -9.00 5.68
N LYS A 127 28.32 -10.21 5.24
CA LYS A 127 28.04 -10.54 3.84
C LYS A 127 26.63 -11.12 3.71
N GLY A 128 25.92 -10.65 2.69
CA GLY A 128 24.57 -11.13 2.38
C GLY A 128 24.51 -12.57 1.93
N ARG A 129 23.33 -13.17 2.09
CA ARG A 129 22.99 -14.51 1.60
C ARG A 129 21.97 -14.42 0.47
#